data_AF-A0AAX4KD14-F1
#
_entry.id   AF-A0AAX4KD14-F1
#
_cell.length_a   1.000
_cell.length_b   1.000
_cell.length_c   1.000
_cell.angle_alpha   90.00
_cell.angle_beta   90.00
_cell.angle_gamma   90.00
#
_symmetry.space_group_name_H-M   'P 1'
#
loop_
_entity.id
_entity.type
_entity.pdbx_description
1 polymer ?
#
loop_
_entity_poly.entity_id
_entity_poly.type
_entity_poly.pdbx_seq_one_letter_code
_entity_poly.pdbx_strand_id
1 'polypeptide(L)'
;MGNTPTWLLQQLIPPLLLTYFYFAWKISTFELGPHLLNDPSIYRFISYFYLIFPTLSIFLITLLYIRLYFLPSSQSIPPFDPPPAIRNRQVILQCLSPAQAKAIRLADNVPHDDDDPMLERCYRGKCGGRWKPARARHCTLCGRCRAGWDHHCVFFANCLSAPYMRTFLALLLYTPPTIFIISLPLYKSLYSRAKEAYFHSKSDDSIRQKWWDWGYSWVIAGGPIGRYAGGTVLGWRKLDKLDEDGGGLVRLNIGLMVVFGIILALITIGLATTTLSLILKGDLTIDRGRSSAHGQALSAIYRLKSQGKHIPPHLESNLSRFSDRRWFFVPLPRELQTQDREGIILQTLEHERPYDHGWRQNLRIVLGSMTSWIYPWNAIRKGMGEEVFLWPITEDVEKRLREDAERRAKEGMLSERT
;
A
#
# COMPACT_ATOMS: atom_id res chain seq x y z
N MET A 1 -19.28 -15.89 -1.30
CA MET A 1 -18.21 -16.69 -1.92
C MET A 1 -17.04 -15.74 -2.21
N GLY A 2 -15.87 -15.98 -1.63
CA GLY A 2 -14.71 -15.10 -1.79
C GLY A 2 -14.23 -15.08 -3.24
N ASN A 3 -13.55 -14.02 -3.65
CA ASN A 3 -12.98 -13.90 -4.99
C ASN A 3 -11.89 -14.98 -5.15
N THR A 4 -12.23 -16.17 -5.67
CA THR A 4 -11.37 -17.35 -5.80
C THR A 4 -9.99 -17.02 -6.40
N PRO A 5 -9.88 -16.16 -7.44
CA PRO A 5 -8.59 -15.75 -7.96
C PRO A 5 -7.71 -15.03 -6.92
N THR A 6 -8.28 -14.07 -6.17
CA THR A 6 -7.54 -13.36 -5.13
C THR A 6 -7.09 -14.30 -4.03
N TRP A 7 -7.94 -15.26 -3.65
CA TRP A 7 -7.59 -16.27 -2.66
C TRP A 7 -6.44 -17.17 -3.14
N LEU A 8 -6.43 -17.61 -4.40
CA LEU A 8 -5.32 -18.39 -4.96
C LEU A 8 -4.02 -17.58 -4.98
N LEU A 9 -4.07 -16.33 -5.45
CA LEU A 9 -2.88 -15.47 -5.52
C LEU A 9 -2.21 -15.26 -4.17
N GLN A 10 -2.98 -15.03 -3.10
CA GLN A 10 -2.42 -14.86 -1.76
C GLN A 10 -1.85 -16.16 -1.16
N GLN A 11 -2.23 -17.35 -1.67
CA GLN A 11 -1.60 -18.61 -1.26
C GLN A 11 -0.33 -18.91 -2.06
N LEU A 12 -0.27 -18.49 -3.32
CA LEU A 12 0.83 -18.82 -4.24
C LEU A 12 1.96 -17.78 -4.24
N ILE A 13 1.64 -16.49 -4.25
CA ILE A 13 2.66 -15.44 -4.36
C ILE A 13 3.67 -15.48 -3.19
N PRO A 14 3.24 -15.62 -1.92
CA PRO A 14 4.21 -15.63 -0.82
C PRO A 14 5.25 -16.74 -0.85
N PRO A 15 4.88 -18.03 -0.99
CA PRO A 15 5.88 -19.08 -1.11
C PRO A 15 6.76 -18.91 -2.36
N LEU A 16 6.19 -18.48 -3.49
CA LEU A 16 6.98 -18.24 -4.72
C LEU A 16 8.05 -17.15 -4.52
N LEU A 17 7.73 -16.06 -3.83
CA LEU A 17 8.71 -15.01 -3.52
C LEU A 17 9.78 -15.49 -2.55
N LEU A 18 9.41 -16.24 -1.52
CA LEU A 18 10.38 -16.83 -0.58
C LEU A 18 11.31 -17.83 -1.29
N THR A 19 10.77 -18.63 -2.21
CA THR A 19 11.56 -19.50 -3.08
C THR A 19 12.53 -18.70 -3.94
N TYR A 20 12.06 -17.60 -4.55
CA TYR A 20 12.91 -16.68 -5.30
C TYR A 20 14.04 -16.10 -4.43
N PHE A 21 13.75 -15.64 -3.21
CA PHE A 21 14.76 -15.12 -2.28
C PHE A 21 15.82 -16.17 -1.95
N TYR A 22 15.40 -17.41 -1.66
CA TYR A 22 16.30 -18.51 -1.37
C TYR A 22 17.25 -18.80 -2.55
N PHE A 23 16.71 -18.93 -3.77
CA PHE A 23 17.55 -19.21 -4.93
C PHE A 23 18.43 -18.03 -5.30
N ALA A 24 17.95 -16.79 -5.17
CA ALA A 24 18.76 -15.60 -5.41
C ALA A 24 19.95 -15.56 -4.45
N TRP A 25 19.72 -15.80 -3.16
CA TRP A 25 20.78 -15.92 -2.16
C TRP A 25 21.74 -17.07 -2.49
N LYS A 26 21.22 -18.26 -2.79
CA LYS A 26 22.03 -19.44 -3.10
C LYS A 26 22.98 -19.17 -4.27
N ILE A 27 22.45 -18.66 -5.38
CA ILE A 27 23.22 -18.41 -6.61
C ILE A 27 24.22 -17.28 -6.38
N SER A 28 23.78 -16.16 -5.80
CA SER A 28 24.67 -15.01 -5.58
C SER A 28 25.83 -15.33 -4.63
N THR A 29 25.56 -16.05 -3.53
CA THR A 29 26.57 -16.33 -2.51
C THR A 29 27.45 -17.53 -2.84
N PHE A 30 26.89 -18.63 -3.36
CA PHE A 30 27.64 -19.90 -3.51
C PHE A 30 28.07 -20.20 -4.94
N GLU A 31 27.59 -19.46 -5.94
CA GLU A 31 28.02 -19.65 -7.33
C GLU A 31 28.75 -18.41 -7.85
N LEU A 32 28.11 -17.24 -7.78
CA LEU A 32 28.70 -15.99 -8.28
C LEU A 32 29.87 -15.52 -7.41
N GLY A 33 29.74 -15.52 -6.08
CA GLY A 33 30.81 -15.13 -5.17
C GLY A 33 32.12 -15.89 -5.39
N PRO A 34 32.13 -17.24 -5.38
CA PRO A 34 33.32 -18.04 -5.65
C PRO A 34 33.88 -17.84 -7.07
N HIS A 35 33.00 -17.67 -8.08
CA HIS A 35 33.45 -17.38 -9.44
C HIS A 35 34.24 -16.06 -9.50
N LEU A 36 33.74 -15.00 -8.86
CA LEU A 36 34.45 -13.72 -8.77
C LEU A 36 35.71 -13.78 -7.91
N LEU A 37 35.79 -14.70 -6.95
CA LEU A 37 36.99 -14.89 -6.12
C LEU A 37 38.13 -15.57 -6.90
N ASN A 38 37.78 -16.47 -7.81
CA ASN A 38 38.72 -17.22 -8.62
C ASN A 38 39.16 -16.46 -9.89
N ASP A 39 38.49 -15.36 -10.24
CA ASP A 39 38.86 -14.51 -11.38
C ASP A 39 40.02 -13.57 -11.00
N PRO A 40 41.23 -13.75 -11.57
CA PRO A 40 42.39 -12.92 -11.23
C PRO A 40 42.25 -11.47 -11.70
N SER A 41 41.32 -11.16 -12.61
CA SER A 41 41.06 -9.81 -13.10
C SER A 41 40.19 -8.97 -12.14
N ILE A 42 39.56 -9.60 -11.15
CA ILE A 42 38.69 -8.95 -10.18
C ILE A 42 39.43 -8.73 -8.86
N TYR A 43 39.32 -7.51 -8.32
CA TYR A 43 39.90 -7.22 -7.01
C TYR A 43 39.24 -8.05 -5.90
N ARG A 44 40.05 -8.69 -5.05
CA ARG A 44 39.57 -9.57 -3.96
C ARG A 44 38.52 -8.94 -3.05
N PHE A 45 38.61 -7.63 -2.78
CA PHE A 45 37.62 -6.95 -1.94
C PHE A 45 36.22 -6.92 -2.57
N ILE A 46 36.13 -6.86 -3.91
CA ILE A 46 34.87 -6.96 -4.65
C ILE A 46 34.31 -8.37 -4.47
N SER A 47 35.14 -9.39 -4.64
CA SER A 47 34.71 -10.79 -4.46
C SER A 47 34.20 -11.05 -3.04
N TYR A 48 34.88 -10.55 -2.00
CA TYR A 48 34.40 -10.62 -0.61
C TYR A 48 33.10 -9.85 -0.40
N PHE A 49 32.95 -8.68 -1.01
CA PHE A 49 31.68 -7.94 -0.99
C PHE A 49 30.54 -8.79 -1.56
N TYR A 50 30.72 -9.44 -2.71
CA TYR A 50 29.68 -10.30 -3.31
C TYR A 50 29.45 -11.63 -2.56
N LEU A 51 30.34 -12.05 -1.67
CA LEU A 51 30.09 -13.18 -0.76
C LEU A 51 29.21 -12.78 0.44
N ILE A 52 29.43 -11.57 0.97
CA ILE A 52 28.80 -11.09 2.22
C ILE A 52 27.50 -10.34 1.94
N PHE A 53 27.50 -9.43 0.97
CA PHE A 53 26.40 -8.51 0.70
C PHE A 53 25.08 -9.22 0.37
N PRO A 54 25.02 -10.24 -0.52
CA PRO A 54 23.76 -10.94 -0.80
C PRO A 54 23.18 -11.59 0.45
N THR A 55 24.02 -12.18 1.30
CA THR A 55 23.58 -12.80 2.56
C THR A 55 22.94 -11.76 3.48
N LEU A 56 23.57 -10.61 3.70
CA LEU A 56 23.03 -9.57 4.59
C LEU A 56 21.77 -8.90 4.01
N SER A 57 21.80 -8.55 2.73
CA SER A 57 20.73 -7.80 2.07
C SER A 57 19.48 -8.67 1.82
N ILE A 58 19.64 -9.90 1.34
CA ILE A 58 18.52 -10.81 1.11
C ILE A 58 17.94 -11.29 2.45
N PHE A 59 18.78 -11.51 3.47
CA PHE A 59 18.28 -11.79 4.82
C PHE A 59 17.40 -10.65 5.35
N LEU A 60 17.85 -9.39 5.21
CA LEU A 60 17.06 -8.23 5.61
C LEU A 60 15.73 -8.14 4.86
N ILE A 61 15.75 -8.27 3.53
CA ILE A 61 14.54 -8.26 2.69
C ILE A 61 13.60 -9.39 3.12
N THR A 62 14.13 -10.60 3.32
CA THR A 62 13.36 -11.76 3.77
C THR A 62 12.72 -11.50 5.13
N LEU A 63 13.44 -10.90 6.06
CA LEU A 63 12.94 -10.56 7.40
C LEU A 63 11.82 -9.52 7.34
N LEU A 64 11.98 -8.45 6.54
CA LEU A 64 10.94 -7.43 6.32
C LEU A 64 9.71 -8.03 5.64
N TYR A 65 9.91 -8.90 4.66
CA TYR A 65 8.85 -9.60 3.95
C TYR A 65 8.05 -10.54 4.88
N ILE A 66 8.74 -11.41 5.61
CA ILE A 66 8.15 -12.33 6.61
C ILE A 66 7.41 -11.53 7.68
N ARG A 67 7.96 -10.39 8.12
CA ARG A 67 7.29 -9.51 9.09
C ARG A 67 5.92 -9.04 8.60
N LEU A 68 5.80 -8.67 7.33
CA LEU A 68 4.55 -8.22 6.70
C LEU A 68 3.60 -9.39 6.41
N TYR A 69 4.14 -10.53 5.96
CA TYR A 69 3.38 -11.74 5.68
C TYR A 69 2.71 -12.29 6.95
N PHE A 70 3.48 -12.43 8.04
CA PHE A 70 3.01 -12.94 9.33
C PHE A 70 2.52 -11.84 10.28
N LEU A 71 2.02 -10.71 9.77
CA LEU A 71 1.32 -9.76 10.65
C LEU A 71 0.13 -10.49 11.32
N PRO A 72 -0.03 -10.38 12.66
CA PRO A 72 -1.06 -11.12 13.36
C PRO A 72 -2.44 -10.69 12.88
N SER A 73 -3.40 -11.60 12.87
CA SER A 73 -4.76 -11.28 12.43
C SER A 73 -5.43 -10.19 13.28
N SER A 74 -4.91 -9.91 14.48
CA SER A 74 -5.30 -8.84 15.40
C SER A 74 -4.68 -7.46 15.11
N GLN A 75 -3.77 -7.35 14.14
CA GLN A 75 -3.05 -6.11 13.84
C GLN A 75 -3.99 -4.95 13.50
N SER A 76 -3.75 -3.78 14.10
CA SER A 76 -4.53 -2.55 13.85
C SER A 76 -6.05 -2.72 13.93
N ILE A 77 -6.57 -3.71 14.68
CA ILE A 77 -8.02 -3.80 14.91
C ILE A 77 -8.41 -2.69 15.90
N PRO A 78 -9.39 -1.84 15.57
CA PRO A 78 -9.90 -0.84 16.52
C PRO A 78 -10.42 -1.48 17.81
N PRO A 79 -10.36 -0.83 18.98
CA PRO A 79 -11.05 -1.34 20.17
C PRO A 79 -12.57 -1.40 19.94
N PHE A 80 -13.29 -2.25 20.69
CA PHE A 80 -14.75 -2.39 20.52
C PHE A 80 -15.45 -1.06 20.77
N ASP A 81 -15.09 -0.42 21.87
CA ASP A 81 -15.50 0.93 22.22
C ASP A 81 -14.34 1.91 22.09
N PRO A 82 -14.65 3.18 21.79
CA PRO A 82 -13.63 4.22 21.72
C PRO A 82 -12.93 4.41 23.08
N PRO A 83 -11.67 4.91 23.06
CA PRO A 83 -10.95 5.33 24.25
C PRO A 83 -11.75 6.31 25.13
N PRO A 84 -11.49 6.38 26.46
CA PRO A 84 -12.22 7.23 27.38
C PRO A 84 -12.30 8.70 26.96
N ALA A 85 -11.21 9.28 26.45
CA ALA A 85 -11.20 10.68 25.99
C ALA A 85 -12.21 10.96 24.86
N ILE A 86 -12.42 10.00 23.95
CA ILE A 86 -13.41 10.10 22.86
C ILE A 86 -14.80 9.81 23.40
N ARG A 87 -14.95 8.78 24.25
CA ARG A 87 -16.23 8.40 24.87
C ARG A 87 -16.81 9.55 25.70
N ASN A 88 -15.96 10.22 26.46
CA ASN A 88 -16.30 11.35 27.31
C ASN A 88 -16.24 12.68 26.55
N ARG A 89 -16.07 12.65 25.22
CA ARG A 89 -16.13 13.82 24.34
C ARG A 89 -15.15 14.94 24.71
N GLN A 90 -13.99 14.60 25.24
CA GLN A 90 -12.99 15.57 25.72
C GLN A 90 -12.04 16.03 24.61
N VAL A 91 -12.10 15.41 23.43
CA VAL A 91 -11.20 15.68 22.30
C VAL A 91 -12.00 15.91 21.02
N ILE A 92 -11.40 16.64 20.08
CA ILE A 92 -11.94 16.71 18.73
C ILE A 92 -11.90 15.31 18.12
N LEU A 93 -13.07 14.83 17.68
CA LEU A 93 -13.23 13.48 17.17
C LEU A 93 -14.00 13.49 15.86
N GLN A 94 -13.64 12.59 14.95
CA GLN A 94 -14.38 12.43 13.69
C GLN A 94 -15.69 11.67 13.97
N CYS A 95 -16.81 12.21 13.52
CA CYS A 95 -18.14 11.61 13.66
C CYS A 95 -18.83 11.45 12.28
N LEU A 96 -20.00 10.82 12.28
CA LEU A 96 -20.88 10.78 11.12
C LEU A 96 -21.49 12.16 10.86
N SER A 97 -21.94 12.41 9.63
CA SER A 97 -22.66 13.66 9.35
C SER A 97 -23.99 13.69 10.12
N PRO A 98 -24.51 14.88 10.49
CA PRO A 98 -25.81 14.98 11.16
C PRO A 98 -26.93 14.25 10.39
N ALA A 99 -26.94 14.35 9.06
CA ALA A 99 -27.91 13.62 8.22
C ALA A 99 -27.76 12.09 8.31
N GLN A 100 -26.54 11.56 8.37
CA GLN A 100 -26.30 10.12 8.55
C GLN A 100 -26.66 9.66 9.96
N ALA A 101 -26.33 10.47 10.97
CA ALA A 101 -26.68 10.21 12.36
C ALA A 101 -28.21 10.15 12.53
N LYS A 102 -28.91 11.13 11.96
CA LYS A 102 -30.36 11.21 11.93
C LYS A 102 -31.01 9.98 11.33
N ALA A 103 -30.55 9.56 10.15
CA ALA A 103 -31.12 8.40 9.47
C ALA A 103 -31.00 7.11 10.29
N ILE A 104 -29.89 6.91 11.00
CA ILE A 104 -29.68 5.73 11.84
C ILE A 104 -30.51 5.80 13.12
N ARG A 105 -30.53 6.94 13.82
CA ARG A 105 -31.37 7.12 15.02
C ARG A 105 -32.85 6.86 14.74
N LEU A 106 -33.34 7.37 13.60
CA LEU A 106 -34.71 7.13 13.14
C LEU A 106 -34.97 5.65 12.87
N ALA A 107 -34.01 4.94 12.25
CA ALA A 107 -34.13 3.51 12.01
C ALA A 107 -34.18 2.69 13.31
N ASP A 108 -33.47 3.16 14.36
CA ASP A 108 -33.39 2.49 15.66
C ASP A 108 -34.45 2.98 16.67
N ASN A 109 -35.38 3.86 16.27
CA ASN A 109 -36.37 4.51 17.15
C ASN A 109 -35.77 5.23 18.37
N VAL A 110 -34.58 5.81 18.21
CA VAL A 110 -33.89 6.58 19.26
C VAL A 110 -34.20 8.08 19.08
N PRO A 111 -34.41 8.84 20.18
CA PRO A 111 -34.58 10.29 20.11
C PRO A 111 -33.48 10.97 19.32
N HIS A 112 -33.87 11.96 18.52
CA HIS A 112 -32.97 12.68 17.65
C HIS A 112 -32.46 13.94 18.34
N ASP A 113 -31.19 13.96 18.73
CA ASP A 113 -30.48 15.18 19.09
C ASP A 113 -29.48 15.53 17.96
N ASP A 114 -29.70 16.67 17.29
CA ASP A 114 -28.84 17.16 16.20
C ASP A 114 -27.42 17.50 16.68
N ASP A 115 -27.23 17.79 17.98
CA ASP A 115 -25.95 18.17 18.58
C ASP A 115 -25.17 16.97 19.16
N ASP A 116 -25.83 15.81 19.32
CA ASP A 116 -25.20 14.58 19.84
C ASP A 116 -24.32 13.90 18.77
N PRO A 117 -23.01 13.72 18.97
CA PRO A 117 -22.13 13.14 17.97
C PRO A 117 -22.26 11.61 17.89
N MET A 118 -22.65 11.11 16.72
CA MET A 118 -22.67 9.67 16.48
C MET A 118 -21.36 9.17 15.86
N LEU A 119 -20.65 8.30 16.60
CA LEU A 119 -19.42 7.66 16.13
C LEU A 119 -19.73 6.55 15.13
N GLU A 120 -18.90 6.43 14.08
CA GLU A 120 -19.07 5.35 13.11
C GLU A 120 -18.75 4.00 13.76
N ARG A 121 -19.63 3.00 13.56
CA ARG A 121 -19.45 1.61 13.97
C ARG A 121 -19.53 0.68 12.76
N CYS A 122 -18.91 -0.50 12.86
CA CYS A 122 -18.92 -1.48 11.78
C CYS A 122 -19.52 -2.81 12.23
N TYR A 123 -20.64 -3.19 11.60
CA TYR A 123 -21.35 -4.44 11.87
C TYR A 123 -21.02 -5.55 10.86
N ARG A 124 -20.08 -5.33 9.93
CA ARG A 124 -19.71 -6.31 8.89
C ARG A 124 -18.76 -7.37 9.42
N GLY A 125 -18.90 -8.59 8.90
CA GLY A 125 -17.98 -9.71 9.15
C GLY A 125 -17.76 -9.94 10.64
N LYS A 126 -16.50 -10.03 11.07
CA LYS A 126 -16.12 -10.26 12.48
C LYS A 126 -16.00 -8.96 13.29
N CYS A 127 -16.51 -7.82 12.80
CA CYS A 127 -16.45 -6.56 13.54
C CYS A 127 -17.50 -6.45 14.64
N GLY A 128 -18.73 -6.95 14.42
CA GLY A 128 -19.76 -7.04 15.47
C GLY A 128 -20.15 -5.71 16.14
N GLY A 129 -20.11 -4.58 15.45
CA GLY A 129 -20.44 -3.26 16.01
C GLY A 129 -19.26 -2.49 16.59
N ARG A 130 -18.04 -2.99 16.41
CA ARG A 130 -16.79 -2.33 16.82
C ARG A 130 -16.67 -0.92 16.24
N TRP A 131 -16.18 0.00 17.06
CA TRP A 131 -15.91 1.39 16.67
C TRP A 131 -14.98 1.46 15.45
N LYS A 132 -15.26 2.43 14.58
CA LYS A 132 -14.52 2.67 13.34
C LYS A 132 -13.88 4.07 13.41
N PRO A 133 -12.60 4.17 13.83
CA PRO A 133 -11.90 5.44 13.93
C PRO A 133 -11.68 6.09 12.56
N ALA A 134 -11.23 7.35 12.61
CA ALA A 134 -10.75 8.06 11.43
C ALA A 134 -9.77 7.20 10.61
N ARG A 135 -9.92 7.23 9.29
CA ARG A 135 -9.11 6.46 8.33
C ARG A 135 -9.11 4.93 8.54
N ALA A 136 -10.03 4.39 9.34
CA ALA A 136 -10.24 2.95 9.42
C ALA A 136 -11.12 2.46 8.27
N ARG A 137 -10.87 1.25 7.76
CA ARG A 137 -11.76 0.58 6.80
C ARG A 137 -11.90 -0.90 7.06
N HIS A 138 -13.08 -1.42 6.73
CA HIS A 138 -13.36 -2.85 6.74
C HIS A 138 -12.76 -3.49 5.48
N CYS A 139 -11.84 -4.42 5.67
CA CYS A 139 -11.35 -5.27 4.60
C CYS A 139 -12.24 -6.50 4.49
N THR A 140 -12.91 -6.68 3.35
CA THR A 140 -13.78 -7.83 3.09
C THR A 140 -13.00 -9.14 3.06
N LEU A 141 -11.75 -9.14 2.58
CA LEU A 141 -10.89 -10.32 2.53
C LEU A 141 -10.47 -10.79 3.94
N CYS A 142 -10.08 -9.85 4.82
CA CYS A 142 -9.75 -10.18 6.21
C CYS A 142 -11.00 -10.32 7.12
N GLY A 143 -12.15 -9.84 6.67
CA GLY A 143 -13.42 -9.81 7.41
C GLY A 143 -13.43 -8.90 8.64
N ARG A 144 -12.54 -7.91 8.72
CA ARG A 144 -12.36 -7.03 9.88
C ARG A 144 -11.95 -5.60 9.49
N CYS A 145 -12.25 -4.63 10.36
CA CYS A 145 -11.72 -3.28 10.26
C CYS A 145 -10.25 -3.21 10.65
N ARG A 146 -9.48 -2.39 9.94
CA ARG A 146 -8.13 -1.96 10.32
C ARG A 146 -8.13 -0.44 10.48
N ALA A 147 -7.54 0.07 11.56
CA ALA A 147 -7.24 1.49 11.74
C ALA A 147 -6.06 1.90 10.84
N GLY A 148 -6.11 3.12 10.29
CA GLY A 148 -5.13 3.60 9.30
C GLY A 148 -5.00 2.66 8.10
N TRP A 149 -6.12 2.13 7.60
CA TRP A 149 -6.09 1.11 6.54
C TRP A 149 -5.57 1.72 5.24
N ASP A 150 -4.62 1.05 4.59
CA ASP A 150 -4.09 1.48 3.30
C ASP A 150 -4.64 0.61 2.16
N HIS A 151 -4.33 -0.68 2.20
CA HIS A 151 -4.87 -1.67 1.27
C HIS A 151 -4.74 -3.10 1.82
N HIS A 152 -5.37 -4.07 1.14
CA HIS A 152 -5.05 -5.48 1.32
C HIS A 152 -4.06 -5.89 0.24
N CYS A 153 -2.88 -6.34 0.64
CA CYS A 153 -1.81 -6.69 -0.28
C CYS A 153 -1.77 -8.20 -0.49
N VAL A 154 -2.02 -8.64 -1.72
CA VAL A 154 -1.96 -10.06 -2.11
C VAL A 154 -0.54 -10.63 -1.98
N PHE A 155 0.49 -9.79 -2.11
CA PHE A 155 1.89 -10.19 -1.95
C PHE A 155 2.25 -10.57 -0.51
N PHE A 156 1.48 -10.12 0.48
CA PHE A 156 1.68 -10.46 1.90
C PHE A 156 0.50 -11.24 2.47
N ALA A 157 -0.52 -11.56 1.68
CA ALA A 157 -1.78 -12.14 2.16
C ALA A 157 -2.38 -11.40 3.39
N ASN A 158 -2.12 -10.08 3.51
CA ASN A 158 -2.43 -9.31 4.71
C ASN A 158 -2.81 -7.87 4.38
N CYS A 159 -3.45 -7.19 5.34
CA CYS A 159 -3.68 -5.76 5.24
C CYS A 159 -2.43 -4.98 5.60
N LEU A 160 -2.11 -3.97 4.79
CA LEU A 160 -1.20 -2.91 5.16
C LEU A 160 -2.00 -1.76 5.79
N SER A 161 -1.47 -1.27 6.90
CA SER A 161 -2.00 -0.14 7.66
C SER A 161 -0.86 0.80 8.03
N ALA A 162 -1.18 2.03 8.40
CA ALA A 162 -0.21 3.06 8.76
C ALA A 162 0.85 2.60 9.78
N PRO A 163 0.51 1.83 10.84
CA PRO A 163 1.50 1.25 11.76
C PRO A 163 2.58 0.36 11.11
N TYR A 164 2.34 -0.20 9.92
CA TYR A 164 3.30 -1.07 9.22
C TYR A 164 3.85 -0.45 7.92
N MET A 165 3.50 0.80 7.65
CA MET A 165 3.95 1.50 6.46
C MET A 165 5.48 1.71 6.46
N ARG A 166 6.09 1.85 7.64
CA ARG A 166 7.55 1.86 7.81
C ARG A 166 8.20 0.58 7.27
N THR A 167 7.73 -0.58 7.70
CA THR A 167 8.25 -1.89 7.26
C THR A 167 8.05 -2.08 5.75
N PHE A 168 6.86 -1.73 5.25
CA PHE A 168 6.55 -1.80 3.83
C PHE A 168 7.48 -0.91 2.99
N LEU A 169 7.63 0.36 3.36
CA LEU A 169 8.48 1.28 2.62
C LEU A 169 9.97 0.88 2.68
N ALA A 170 10.45 0.38 3.81
CA ALA A 170 11.80 -0.16 3.93
C ALA A 170 12.02 -1.35 2.98
N LEU A 171 11.07 -2.29 2.91
CA LEU A 171 11.13 -3.42 1.97
C LEU A 171 11.22 -2.92 0.51
N LEU A 172 10.40 -1.94 0.14
CA LEU A 172 10.40 -1.36 -1.20
C LEU A 172 11.71 -0.63 -1.54
N LEU A 173 12.37 -0.03 -0.56
CA LEU A 173 13.63 0.70 -0.77
C LEU A 173 14.88 -0.21 -0.75
N TYR A 174 14.87 -1.28 0.04
CA TYR A 174 15.99 -2.23 0.06
C TYR A 174 16.01 -3.17 -1.15
N THR A 175 14.85 -3.45 -1.75
CA THR A 175 14.72 -4.41 -2.86
C THR A 175 15.47 -3.98 -4.13
N PRO A 176 15.28 -2.77 -4.68
CA PRO A 176 15.96 -2.35 -5.91
C PRO A 176 17.49 -2.36 -5.85
N PRO A 177 18.15 -1.72 -4.85
CA PRO A 177 19.60 -1.71 -4.80
C PRO A 177 20.16 -3.12 -4.59
N THR A 178 19.49 -3.96 -3.80
CA THR A 178 19.90 -5.36 -3.63
C THR A 178 19.92 -6.08 -4.97
N ILE A 179 18.80 -6.03 -5.70
CA ILE A 179 18.69 -6.71 -7.01
C ILE A 179 19.73 -6.17 -7.98
N PHE A 180 19.81 -4.85 -8.18
CA PHE A 180 20.72 -4.30 -9.18
C PHE A 180 22.19 -4.56 -8.86
N ILE A 181 22.59 -4.51 -7.58
CA ILE A 181 23.96 -4.79 -7.17
C ILE A 181 24.27 -6.27 -7.39
N ILE A 182 23.45 -7.20 -6.89
CA ILE A 182 23.76 -8.64 -6.99
C ILE A 182 23.81 -9.14 -8.44
N SER A 183 23.02 -8.56 -9.36
CA SER A 183 22.98 -8.97 -10.76
C SER A 183 23.98 -8.23 -11.66
N LEU A 184 24.61 -7.16 -11.17
CA LEU A 184 25.50 -6.32 -11.99
C LEU A 184 26.61 -7.11 -12.71
N PRO A 185 27.34 -8.05 -12.06
CA PRO A 185 28.40 -8.81 -12.74
C PRO A 185 27.88 -9.71 -13.86
N LEU A 186 26.60 -10.08 -13.81
CA LEU A 186 25.99 -11.02 -14.75
C LEU A 186 25.47 -10.34 -16.02
N TYR A 187 25.25 -9.02 -16.02
CA TYR A 187 24.55 -8.34 -17.13
C TYR A 187 25.24 -8.52 -18.48
N LYS A 188 26.56 -8.34 -18.56
CA LYS A 188 27.30 -8.46 -19.83
C LYS A 188 27.22 -9.89 -20.37
N SER A 189 27.50 -10.87 -19.52
CA SER A 189 27.53 -12.29 -19.90
C SER A 189 26.13 -12.79 -20.29
N LEU A 190 25.11 -12.47 -19.49
CA LEU A 190 23.72 -12.82 -19.79
C LEU A 190 23.20 -12.12 -21.04
N TYR A 191 23.58 -10.86 -21.29
CA TYR A 191 23.22 -10.18 -22.54
C TYR A 191 23.87 -10.83 -23.76
N SER A 192 25.15 -11.19 -23.67
CA SER A 192 25.85 -11.91 -24.73
C SER A 192 25.17 -13.25 -25.02
N ARG A 193 24.89 -14.02 -23.97
CA ARG A 193 24.21 -15.31 -24.05
C ARG A 193 22.78 -15.18 -24.61
N ALA A 194 22.04 -14.15 -24.21
CA ALA A 194 20.69 -13.90 -24.73
C ALA A 194 20.69 -13.62 -26.24
N LYS A 195 21.68 -12.86 -26.74
CA LYS A 195 21.84 -12.62 -28.18
C LYS A 195 22.19 -13.91 -28.91
N GLU A 196 23.15 -14.67 -28.39
CA GLU A 196 23.54 -15.96 -28.95
C GLU A 196 22.34 -16.92 -29.03
N ALA A 197 21.60 -17.04 -27.93
CA ALA A 197 20.37 -17.83 -27.85
C ALA A 197 19.33 -17.39 -28.89
N TYR A 198 19.13 -16.08 -29.06
CA TYR A 198 18.23 -15.56 -30.07
C TYR A 198 18.65 -15.97 -31.49
N PHE A 199 19.91 -15.77 -31.86
CA PHE A 199 20.40 -16.14 -33.19
C PHE A 199 20.40 -17.67 -33.40
N HIS A 200 20.81 -18.44 -32.40
CA HIS A 200 20.75 -19.90 -32.44
C HIS A 200 19.31 -20.40 -32.61
N SER A 201 18.33 -19.76 -31.98
CA SER A 201 16.91 -20.13 -32.15
C SER A 201 16.42 -19.98 -33.59
N LYS A 202 17.06 -19.09 -34.38
CA LYS A 202 16.72 -18.82 -35.78
C LYS A 202 17.44 -19.76 -36.75
N SER A 203 18.66 -20.18 -36.42
CA SER A 203 19.46 -21.07 -37.26
C SER A 203 19.19 -22.55 -37.01
N ASP A 204 18.79 -22.95 -35.80
CA ASP A 204 18.45 -24.35 -35.49
C ASP A 204 17.14 -24.76 -36.19
N ASP A 205 17.22 -25.75 -37.07
CA ASP A 205 16.08 -26.19 -37.89
C ASP A 205 14.90 -26.70 -37.05
N SER A 206 15.17 -27.39 -35.94
CA SER A 206 14.10 -27.91 -35.08
C SER A 206 13.35 -26.76 -34.39
N ILE A 207 14.06 -25.76 -33.85
CA ILE A 207 13.43 -24.60 -33.20
C ILE A 207 12.73 -23.72 -34.23
N ARG A 208 13.37 -23.48 -35.38
CA ARG A 208 12.81 -22.71 -36.49
C ARG A 208 11.45 -23.24 -36.93
N GLN A 209 11.38 -24.53 -37.27
CA GLN A 209 10.14 -25.14 -37.74
C GLN A 209 9.05 -25.18 -36.65
N LYS A 210 9.42 -25.51 -35.40
CA LYS A 210 8.44 -25.69 -34.30
C LYS A 210 7.97 -24.38 -33.67
N TRP A 211 8.73 -23.28 -33.80
CA TRP A 211 8.41 -22.02 -33.14
C TRP A 211 8.26 -20.84 -34.11
N TRP A 212 9.25 -20.61 -34.96
CA TRP A 212 9.28 -19.43 -35.83
C TRP A 212 8.36 -19.58 -37.04
N ASP A 213 8.34 -20.74 -37.68
CA ASP A 213 7.49 -20.99 -38.84
C ASP A 213 6.05 -21.32 -38.42
N TRP A 214 5.86 -21.70 -37.15
CA TRP A 214 4.54 -21.97 -36.59
C TRP A 214 3.76 -20.68 -36.36
N GLY A 215 2.73 -20.42 -37.18
CA GLY A 215 1.93 -19.20 -37.13
C GLY A 215 1.24 -18.91 -35.79
N TYR A 216 0.85 -19.96 -35.06
CA TYR A 216 0.23 -19.81 -33.73
C TYR A 216 1.18 -19.26 -32.66
N SER A 217 2.50 -19.24 -32.87
CA SER A 217 3.41 -18.62 -31.90
C SER A 217 3.21 -17.10 -31.80
N TRP A 218 2.54 -16.46 -32.76
CA TRP A 218 2.07 -15.07 -32.62
C TRP A 218 0.91 -14.92 -31.63
N VAL A 219 0.06 -15.94 -31.50
CA VAL A 219 -1.18 -15.88 -30.71
C VAL A 219 -0.94 -16.46 -29.31
N ILE A 220 -0.35 -17.64 -29.22
CA ILE A 220 -0.16 -18.38 -27.97
C ILE A 220 0.91 -17.74 -27.08
N ALA A 221 1.89 -17.07 -27.68
CA ALA A 221 2.97 -16.40 -26.95
C ALA A 221 2.66 -14.92 -26.63
N GLY A 222 1.39 -14.51 -26.59
CA GLY A 222 1.05 -13.14 -26.16
C GLY A 222 1.54 -12.04 -27.10
N GLY A 223 1.49 -12.28 -28.43
CA GLY A 223 1.83 -11.28 -29.44
C GLY A 223 3.33 -11.20 -29.77
N PRO A 224 3.78 -10.07 -30.37
CA PRO A 224 5.16 -9.90 -30.81
C PRO A 224 6.17 -10.17 -29.70
N ILE A 225 5.99 -9.57 -28.52
CA ILE A 225 6.94 -9.63 -27.41
C ILE A 225 7.23 -11.09 -27.02
N GLY A 226 6.20 -11.89 -26.74
CA GLY A 226 6.43 -13.25 -26.27
C GLY A 226 6.80 -14.23 -27.38
N ARG A 227 6.52 -13.96 -28.66
CA ARG A 227 7.11 -14.72 -29.77
C ARG A 227 8.63 -14.61 -29.77
N TYR A 228 9.18 -13.39 -29.63
CA TYR A 228 10.62 -13.20 -29.55
C TYR A 228 11.21 -13.75 -28.25
N ALA A 229 10.58 -13.49 -27.10
CA ALA A 229 11.04 -14.01 -25.82
C ALA A 229 11.04 -15.55 -25.79
N GLY A 230 9.97 -16.19 -26.29
CA GLY A 230 9.87 -17.65 -26.36
C GLY A 230 10.93 -18.26 -27.27
N GLY A 231 11.21 -17.63 -28.42
CA GLY A 231 12.28 -18.08 -29.32
C GLY A 231 13.65 -18.02 -28.65
N THR A 232 13.96 -16.90 -27.99
CA THR A 232 15.19 -16.75 -27.20
C THR A 232 15.28 -17.79 -26.09
N VAL A 233 14.20 -18.05 -25.34
CA VAL A 233 14.17 -19.07 -24.27
C VAL A 233 14.43 -20.48 -24.82
N LEU A 234 13.82 -20.83 -25.96
CA LEU A 234 14.03 -22.13 -26.62
C LEU A 234 15.48 -22.29 -27.10
N GLY A 235 16.04 -21.25 -27.73
CA GLY A 235 17.45 -21.22 -28.13
C GLY A 235 18.39 -21.34 -26.93
N TRP A 236 18.11 -20.60 -25.86
CA TRP A 236 18.91 -20.62 -24.64
C TRP A 236 18.89 -22.01 -23.99
N ARG A 237 17.71 -22.63 -23.89
CA ARG A 237 17.58 -24.01 -23.37
C ARG A 237 18.33 -25.03 -24.22
N LYS A 238 18.46 -24.80 -25.53
CA LYS A 238 19.24 -25.66 -26.41
C LYS A 238 20.74 -25.45 -26.18
N LEU A 239 21.21 -24.22 -26.07
CA LEU A 239 22.60 -23.92 -25.73
C LEU A 239 23.00 -24.48 -24.35
N ASP A 240 22.14 -24.36 -23.33
CA ASP A 240 22.41 -24.93 -22.00
C ASP A 240 22.57 -26.46 -22.03
N LYS A 241 21.99 -27.16 -23.02
CA LYS A 241 22.19 -28.60 -23.21
C LYS A 241 23.46 -28.94 -23.98
N LEU A 242 24.00 -27.98 -24.73
CA LEU A 242 25.23 -28.15 -25.52
C LEU A 242 26.47 -27.85 -24.69
N ASP A 243 26.36 -26.94 -23.72
CA ASP A 243 27.46 -26.60 -22.81
C ASP A 243 27.77 -27.77 -21.85
N GLU A 244 29.05 -28.13 -21.72
CA GLU A 244 29.51 -29.26 -20.89
C GLU A 244 29.20 -29.10 -19.40
N ASP A 245 29.14 -27.85 -18.90
CA ASP A 245 28.81 -27.52 -17.52
C ASP A 245 27.32 -27.14 -17.30
N GLY A 246 26.49 -27.33 -18.32
CA GLY A 246 25.08 -26.92 -18.29
C GLY A 246 24.87 -25.41 -18.35
N GLY A 247 25.85 -24.65 -18.84
CA GLY A 247 25.81 -23.20 -19.02
C GLY A 247 26.23 -22.39 -17.79
N GLY A 248 26.70 -23.04 -16.72
CA GLY A 248 27.27 -22.37 -15.54
C GLY A 248 26.45 -21.17 -15.05
N LEU A 249 27.09 -19.99 -14.93
CA LEU A 249 26.46 -18.73 -14.52
C LEU A 249 25.60 -18.06 -15.60
N VAL A 250 25.67 -18.51 -16.85
CA VAL A 250 24.90 -17.97 -17.97
C VAL A 250 23.70 -18.84 -18.35
N ARG A 251 23.41 -19.90 -17.57
CA ARG A 251 22.25 -20.77 -17.79
C ARG A 251 20.92 -20.01 -17.72
N LEU A 252 19.93 -20.49 -18.46
CA LEU A 252 18.61 -19.88 -18.63
C LEU A 252 17.94 -19.53 -17.31
N ASN A 253 18.02 -20.41 -16.30
CA ASN A 253 17.37 -20.18 -15.00
C ASN A 253 17.91 -18.90 -14.32
N ILE A 254 19.21 -18.64 -14.38
CA ILE A 254 19.81 -17.41 -13.84
C ILE A 254 19.33 -16.21 -14.65
N GLY A 255 19.34 -16.32 -15.99
CA GLY A 255 18.84 -15.26 -16.88
C GLY A 255 17.40 -14.87 -16.56
N LEU A 256 16.50 -15.84 -16.43
CA LEU A 256 15.10 -15.63 -16.06
C LEU A 256 14.96 -15.01 -14.67
N MET A 257 15.75 -15.46 -13.70
CA MET A 257 15.76 -14.88 -12.35
C MET A 257 16.21 -13.41 -12.34
N VAL A 258 17.25 -13.06 -13.10
CA VAL A 258 17.70 -11.66 -13.21
C VAL A 258 16.63 -10.79 -13.86
N VAL A 259 15.99 -11.25 -14.95
CA VAL A 259 14.89 -10.50 -15.59
C VAL A 259 13.72 -10.32 -14.64
N PHE A 260 13.29 -11.38 -13.95
CA PHE A 260 12.22 -11.30 -12.95
C PHE A 260 12.59 -10.36 -11.80
N GLY A 261 13.83 -10.41 -11.32
CA GLY A 261 14.37 -9.50 -10.32
C GLY A 261 14.29 -8.05 -10.77
N ILE A 262 14.74 -7.73 -12.00
CA ILE A 262 14.67 -6.37 -12.54
C ILE A 262 13.22 -5.88 -12.60
N ILE A 263 12.28 -6.71 -13.07
CA ILE A 263 10.85 -6.36 -13.09
C ILE A 263 10.35 -6.07 -11.66
N LEU A 264 10.69 -6.93 -10.69
CA LEU A 264 10.34 -6.73 -9.29
C LEU A 264 10.93 -5.42 -8.74
N ALA A 265 12.20 -5.14 -9.03
CA ALA A 265 12.87 -3.89 -8.63
C ALA A 265 12.14 -2.67 -9.18
N LEU A 266 11.80 -2.65 -10.47
CA LEU A 266 11.07 -1.55 -11.10
C LEU A 266 9.67 -1.35 -10.49
N ILE A 267 8.94 -2.44 -10.23
CA ILE A 267 7.65 -2.38 -9.53
C ILE A 267 7.84 -1.77 -8.14
N THR A 268 8.85 -2.22 -7.37
CA THR A 268 9.09 -1.69 -6.03
C THR A 268 9.52 -0.21 -6.03
N ILE A 269 10.26 0.27 -7.04
CA ILE A 269 10.55 1.70 -7.22
C ILE A 269 9.26 2.49 -7.45
N GLY A 270 8.40 2.03 -8.36
CA GLY A 270 7.10 2.66 -8.63
C GLY A 270 6.21 2.72 -7.39
N LEU A 271 6.16 1.62 -6.62
CA LEU A 271 5.43 1.58 -5.36
C LEU A 271 6.06 2.47 -4.28
N ALA A 272 7.39 2.50 -4.16
CA ALA A 272 8.08 3.32 -3.16
C ALA A 272 7.84 4.81 -3.42
N THR A 273 8.00 5.24 -4.67
CA THR A 273 7.79 6.63 -5.09
C THR A 273 6.36 7.09 -4.87
N THR A 274 5.38 6.28 -5.27
CA THR A 274 3.95 6.60 -5.05
C THR A 274 3.57 6.61 -3.58
N THR A 275 4.01 5.62 -2.81
CA THR A 275 3.73 5.52 -1.36
C THR A 275 4.36 6.70 -0.62
N LEU A 276 5.63 7.00 -0.90
CA LEU A 276 6.33 8.12 -0.29
C LEU A 276 5.66 9.45 -0.66
N SER A 277 5.30 9.65 -1.93
CA SER A 277 4.59 10.87 -2.37
C SER A 277 3.26 11.09 -1.65
N LEU A 278 2.52 10.01 -1.35
CA LEU A 278 1.28 10.09 -0.59
C LEU A 278 1.52 10.42 0.87
N ILE A 279 2.47 9.73 1.52
CA ILE A 279 2.82 10.02 2.92
C ILE A 279 3.29 11.47 3.05
N LEU A 280 4.09 11.99 2.12
CA LEU A 280 4.53 13.40 2.14
C LEU A 280 3.36 14.39 2.13
N LYS A 281 2.21 14.02 1.56
CA LYS A 281 0.97 14.82 1.51
C LYS A 281 -0.03 14.50 2.64
N GLY A 282 0.35 13.65 3.59
CA GLY A 282 -0.53 13.22 4.69
C GLY A 282 -1.55 12.15 4.29
N ASP A 283 -1.47 11.63 3.06
CA ASP A 283 -2.41 10.70 2.47
C ASP A 283 -1.96 9.24 2.58
N LEU A 284 -2.94 8.34 2.60
CA LEU A 284 -2.76 6.91 2.36
C LEU A 284 -3.26 6.60 0.93
N THR A 285 -2.90 5.45 0.39
CA THR A 285 -3.37 4.95 -0.92
C THR A 285 -4.89 4.97 -1.00
N ILE A 286 -5.57 4.67 0.11
CA ILE A 286 -7.03 4.74 0.14
C ILE A 286 -7.59 6.14 0.05
N ASP A 287 -6.91 7.15 0.60
CA ASP A 287 -7.37 8.53 0.53
C ASP A 287 -7.27 9.03 -0.91
N ARG A 288 -6.16 8.70 -1.60
CA ARG A 288 -6.03 8.91 -3.05
C ARG A 288 -7.14 8.19 -3.83
N GLY A 289 -7.43 6.94 -3.48
CA GLY A 289 -8.49 6.16 -4.12
C GLY A 289 -9.88 6.77 -3.93
N ARG A 290 -10.17 7.31 -2.73
CA ARG A 290 -11.41 8.02 -2.43
C ARG A 290 -11.51 9.32 -3.22
N SER A 291 -10.48 10.15 -3.19
CA SER A 291 -10.48 11.43 -3.89
C SER A 291 -10.56 11.24 -5.41
N SER A 292 -9.90 10.22 -5.96
CA SER A 292 -10.03 9.85 -7.38
C SER A 292 -11.46 9.40 -7.73
N ALA A 293 -12.09 8.56 -6.90
CA ALA A 293 -13.47 8.13 -7.10
C ALA A 293 -14.47 9.31 -7.00
N HIS A 294 -14.24 10.23 -6.06
CA HIS A 294 -15.02 11.46 -5.93
C HIS A 294 -14.89 12.34 -7.18
N GLY A 295 -13.67 12.57 -7.64
CA GLY A 295 -13.40 13.34 -8.87
C GLY A 295 -14.03 12.71 -10.12
N GLN A 296 -13.94 11.38 -10.27
CA GLN A 296 -14.59 10.66 -11.37
C GLN A 296 -16.12 10.82 -11.35
N ALA A 297 -16.74 10.70 -10.17
CA ALA A 297 -18.19 10.92 -10.02
C ALA A 297 -18.57 12.36 -10.39
N LEU A 298 -17.80 13.35 -9.91
CA LEU A 298 -18.02 14.75 -10.18
C LEU A 298 -17.88 15.08 -11.68
N SER A 299 -16.82 14.61 -12.35
CA SER A 299 -16.64 14.78 -13.79
C SER A 299 -17.74 14.12 -14.61
N ALA A 300 -18.22 12.95 -14.18
CA ALA A 300 -19.34 12.26 -14.83
C ALA A 300 -20.64 13.07 -14.71
N ILE A 301 -20.91 13.64 -13.52
CA ILE A 301 -22.08 14.51 -13.29
C ILE A 301 -22.00 15.77 -14.15
N TYR A 302 -20.86 16.46 -14.17
CA TYR A 302 -20.68 17.67 -15.00
C TYR A 302 -20.90 17.38 -16.48
N ARG A 303 -20.39 16.26 -17.00
CA ARG A 303 -20.59 15.83 -18.38
C ARG A 303 -22.05 15.52 -18.70
N LEU A 304 -22.80 14.91 -17.78
CA LEU A 304 -24.23 14.65 -17.98
C LEU A 304 -25.03 15.94 -17.95
N LYS A 305 -24.72 16.84 -17.02
CA LYS A 305 -25.36 18.15 -16.89
C LYS A 305 -25.12 19.02 -18.14
N SER A 306 -23.91 19.03 -18.70
CA SER A 306 -23.62 19.76 -19.94
C SER A 306 -24.34 19.20 -21.18
N GLN A 307 -24.73 17.93 -21.13
CA GLN A 307 -25.52 17.27 -22.17
C GLN A 307 -27.04 17.38 -21.94
N GLY A 308 -27.49 18.07 -20.88
CA GLY A 308 -28.90 18.15 -20.51
C GLY A 308 -29.51 16.80 -20.09
N LYS A 309 -28.68 15.83 -19.69
CA LYS A 309 -29.13 14.48 -19.31
C LYS A 309 -29.40 14.39 -17.81
N HIS A 310 -30.34 13.50 -17.46
CA HIS A 310 -30.63 13.16 -16.07
C HIS A 310 -29.39 12.55 -15.38
N ILE A 311 -29.18 12.93 -14.11
CA ILE A 311 -28.08 12.45 -13.28
C ILE A 311 -28.54 11.17 -12.57
N PRO A 312 -27.88 10.02 -12.81
CA PRO A 312 -28.22 8.80 -12.11
C PRO A 312 -28.03 8.92 -10.59
N PRO A 313 -28.98 8.43 -9.76
CA PRO A 313 -28.90 8.52 -8.29
C PRO A 313 -27.62 7.90 -7.69
N HIS A 314 -27.05 6.88 -8.33
CA HIS A 314 -25.82 6.25 -7.87
C HIS A 314 -24.61 7.19 -7.95
N LEU A 315 -24.59 8.18 -8.86
CA LEU A 315 -23.49 9.15 -8.95
C LEU A 315 -23.55 10.16 -7.81
N GLU A 316 -24.75 10.62 -7.44
CA GLU A 316 -24.97 11.48 -6.27
C GLU A 316 -24.63 10.75 -4.96
N SER A 317 -25.03 9.49 -4.87
CA SER A 317 -24.64 8.61 -3.77
C SER A 317 -23.12 8.43 -3.70
N ASN A 318 -22.44 8.26 -4.83
CA ASN A 318 -20.98 8.18 -4.87
C ASN A 318 -20.31 9.49 -4.44
N LEU A 319 -20.82 10.64 -4.87
CA LEU A 319 -20.30 11.96 -4.50
C LEU A 319 -20.35 12.15 -2.97
N SER A 320 -21.51 11.90 -2.35
CA SER A 320 -21.65 12.00 -0.90
C SER A 320 -20.78 10.97 -0.15
N ARG A 321 -20.73 9.73 -0.62
CA ARG A 321 -19.95 8.63 -0.01
C ARG A 321 -18.43 8.85 -0.08
N PHE A 322 -17.94 9.38 -1.20
CA PHE A 322 -16.52 9.59 -1.44
C PHE A 322 -16.05 11.01 -1.12
N SER A 323 -16.94 11.89 -0.66
CA SER A 323 -16.59 13.24 -0.23
C SER A 323 -15.35 13.24 0.68
N ASP A 324 -14.46 14.18 0.38
CA ASP A 324 -13.25 14.46 1.14
C ASP A 324 -13.56 15.30 2.40
N ARG A 325 -14.75 15.95 2.44
CA ARG A 325 -15.20 16.70 3.61
C ARG A 325 -15.53 15.76 4.77
N ARG A 326 -15.03 16.09 5.95
CA ARG A 326 -15.19 15.30 7.17
C ARG A 326 -16.01 16.07 8.20
N TRP A 327 -16.67 15.34 9.08
CA TRP A 327 -17.44 15.89 10.20
C TRP A 327 -16.70 15.59 11.50
N PHE A 328 -16.58 16.61 12.34
CA PHE A 328 -15.91 16.55 13.62
C PHE A 328 -16.82 17.08 14.71
N PHE A 329 -16.85 16.40 15.84
CA PHE A 329 -17.36 16.96 17.07
C PHE A 329 -16.23 17.74 17.76
N VAL A 330 -16.54 18.96 18.20
CA VAL A 330 -15.61 19.88 18.83
C VAL A 330 -16.12 20.19 20.23
N PRO A 331 -15.42 19.76 21.30
CA PRO A 331 -15.82 20.10 22.66
C PRO A 331 -15.70 21.60 22.91
N LEU A 332 -16.69 22.17 23.58
CA LEU A 332 -16.68 23.58 23.99
C LEU A 332 -15.80 23.77 25.24
N PRO A 333 -15.24 24.98 25.45
CA PRO A 333 -14.69 25.38 26.73
C PRO A 333 -15.73 25.25 27.85
N ARG A 334 -15.29 24.97 29.09
CA ARG A 334 -16.18 24.70 30.23
C ARG A 334 -17.18 25.83 30.50
N GLU A 335 -16.78 27.05 30.18
CA GLU A 335 -17.56 28.28 30.37
C GLU A 335 -18.74 28.38 29.39
N LEU A 336 -18.68 27.66 28.26
CA LEU A 336 -19.70 27.62 27.23
C LEU A 336 -20.48 26.30 27.21
N GLN A 337 -20.11 25.34 28.06
CA GLN A 337 -20.83 24.07 28.19
C GLN A 337 -22.13 24.29 28.99
N THR A 338 -23.21 23.68 28.53
CA THR A 338 -24.48 23.59 29.26
C THR A 338 -24.81 22.13 29.57
N GLN A 339 -25.86 21.88 30.34
CA GLN A 339 -26.31 20.52 30.67
C GLN A 339 -26.63 19.69 29.41
N ASP A 340 -27.07 20.35 28.34
CA ASP A 340 -27.48 19.71 27.08
C ASP A 340 -26.49 19.93 25.93
N ARG A 341 -25.47 20.80 26.08
CA ARG A 341 -24.51 21.13 25.02
C ARG A 341 -23.07 21.09 25.52
N GLU A 342 -22.41 19.97 25.25
CA GLU A 342 -20.99 19.76 25.57
C GLU A 342 -20.04 20.19 24.43
N GLY A 343 -20.56 20.27 23.20
CA GLY A 343 -19.78 20.54 22.00
C GLY A 343 -20.64 20.83 20.78
N ILE A 344 -19.99 21.07 19.63
CA ILE A 344 -20.65 21.35 18.36
C ILE A 344 -20.11 20.44 17.26
N ILE A 345 -21.00 19.97 16.38
CA ILE A 345 -20.64 19.19 15.20
C ILE A 345 -20.37 20.14 14.02
N LEU A 346 -19.14 20.11 13.51
CA LEU A 346 -18.67 20.97 12.42
C LEU A 346 -18.11 20.14 11.26
N GLN A 347 -18.36 20.62 10.05
CA GLN A 347 -17.76 20.07 8.84
C GLN A 347 -16.44 20.78 8.53
N THR A 348 -15.50 20.08 7.89
CA THR A 348 -14.35 20.73 7.25
C THR A 348 -14.77 21.55 6.03
N LEU A 349 -14.02 22.60 5.75
CA LEU A 349 -14.12 23.37 4.52
C LEU A 349 -13.58 22.53 3.35
N GLU A 350 -13.91 22.93 2.12
CA GLU A 350 -13.55 22.18 0.91
C GLU A 350 -12.04 22.13 0.65
N HIS A 351 -11.30 23.19 1.01
CA HIS A 351 -9.86 23.28 0.82
C HIS A 351 -9.04 22.69 1.97
N GLU A 352 -9.68 22.36 3.09
CA GLU A 352 -8.97 21.89 4.28
C GLU A 352 -8.53 20.44 4.16
N ARG A 353 -7.28 20.20 4.56
CA ARG A 353 -6.68 18.87 4.63
C ARG A 353 -6.35 18.55 6.08
N PRO A 354 -7.29 17.97 6.84
CA PRO A 354 -7.13 17.80 8.29
C PRO A 354 -5.94 16.92 8.67
N TYR A 355 -5.44 16.08 7.77
CA TYR A 355 -4.35 15.15 8.06
C TYR A 355 -3.02 15.50 7.38
N ASP A 356 -2.90 16.67 6.76
CA ASP A 356 -1.68 17.13 6.08
C ASP A 356 -0.91 18.14 6.95
N HIS A 357 0.00 17.63 7.78
CA HIS A 357 0.83 18.40 8.71
C HIS A 357 2.10 18.98 8.06
N GLY A 358 2.20 18.92 6.73
CA GLY A 358 3.43 19.17 6.01
C GLY A 358 4.39 17.98 6.03
N TRP A 359 5.23 17.91 5.01
CA TRP A 359 5.96 16.70 4.63
C TRP A 359 6.81 16.07 5.75
N ARG A 360 7.45 16.88 6.61
CA ARG A 360 8.28 16.38 7.73
C ARG A 360 7.42 15.73 8.79
N GLN A 361 6.35 16.39 9.20
CA GLN A 361 5.50 15.90 10.27
C GLN A 361 4.66 14.71 9.79
N ASN A 362 4.20 14.72 8.53
CA ASN A 362 3.53 13.57 7.94
C ASN A 362 4.40 12.31 7.92
N LEU A 363 5.68 12.44 7.52
CA LEU A 363 6.65 11.35 7.61
C LEU A 363 6.86 10.90 9.06
N ARG A 364 7.00 11.84 10.01
CA ARG A 364 7.18 11.51 11.42
C ARG A 364 5.99 10.75 12.01
N ILE A 365 4.77 11.16 11.67
CA ILE A 365 3.54 10.50 12.14
C ILE A 365 3.49 9.04 11.67
N VAL A 366 3.78 8.78 10.39
CA VAL A 366 3.64 7.44 9.80
C VAL A 366 4.88 6.56 9.99
N LEU A 367 6.07 7.13 9.88
CA LEU A 367 7.36 6.42 9.91
C LEU A 367 8.11 6.61 11.23
N GLY A 368 7.65 7.42 12.19
CA GLY A 368 8.35 7.72 13.44
C GLY A 368 9.59 8.59 13.23
N SER A 369 10.78 8.06 13.49
CA SER A 369 12.03 8.84 13.30
C SER A 369 12.23 9.25 11.84
N MET A 370 12.74 10.45 11.58
CA MET A 370 12.96 10.94 10.21
C MET A 370 14.19 10.33 9.52
N THR A 371 15.22 9.97 10.29
CA THR A 371 16.52 9.54 9.75
C THR A 371 16.79 8.06 9.98
N SER A 372 16.33 7.53 11.12
CA SER A 372 16.64 6.16 11.54
C SER A 372 15.55 5.14 11.21
N TRP A 373 14.42 5.56 10.61
CA TRP A 373 13.31 4.64 10.31
C TRP A 373 13.68 3.53 9.33
N ILE A 374 14.61 3.82 8.42
CA ILE A 374 15.05 2.86 7.40
C ILE A 374 15.96 1.78 7.99
N TYR A 375 16.61 2.05 9.14
CA TYR A 375 17.53 1.09 9.74
C TYR A 375 16.83 -0.24 10.05
N PRO A 376 17.48 -1.39 9.81
CA PRO A 376 16.87 -2.72 9.92
C PRO A 376 16.05 -2.95 11.20
N TRP A 377 16.61 -2.64 12.37
CA TRP A 377 15.97 -2.85 13.66
C TRP A 377 14.77 -1.94 13.92
N ASN A 378 14.73 -0.77 13.27
CA ASN A 378 13.61 0.17 13.35
C ASN A 378 12.53 -0.15 12.33
N ALA A 379 12.92 -0.61 11.15
CA ALA A 379 12.03 -0.97 10.05
C ALA A 379 11.11 -2.16 10.39
N ILE A 380 11.55 -3.09 11.24
CA ILE A 380 10.74 -4.24 11.69
C ILE A 380 9.68 -3.84 12.73
N ARG A 381 9.91 -2.72 13.44
CA ARG A 381 9.01 -2.18 14.47
C ARG A 381 7.88 -1.36 13.84
N LYS A 382 6.80 -1.17 14.60
CA LYS A 382 5.68 -0.32 14.18
C LYS A 382 6.14 1.13 13.93
N GLY A 383 5.65 1.70 12.83
CA GLY A 383 5.82 3.09 12.40
C GLY A 383 5.08 4.07 13.31
N MET A 384 3.80 3.77 13.52
CA MET A 384 2.81 4.53 14.28
C MET A 384 2.25 3.64 15.41
N GLY A 385 2.00 4.24 16.58
CA GLY A 385 1.47 3.58 17.76
C GLY A 385 -0.05 3.69 17.86
N GLU A 386 -0.52 4.08 19.04
CA GLU A 386 -1.96 4.22 19.35
C GLU A 386 -2.59 5.47 18.71
N GLU A 387 -1.77 6.39 18.18
CA GLU A 387 -2.22 7.56 17.42
C GLU A 387 -3.03 7.17 16.19
N VAL A 388 -2.91 5.93 15.71
CA VAL A 388 -3.74 5.39 14.62
C VAL A 388 -5.23 5.39 14.95
N PHE A 389 -5.60 5.37 16.23
CA PHE A 389 -6.99 5.38 16.69
C PHE A 389 -7.54 6.79 16.87
N LEU A 390 -6.69 7.77 17.15
CA LEU A 390 -7.02 9.20 17.18
C LEU A 390 -6.03 9.94 16.30
N TRP A 391 -6.28 9.89 14.98
CA TRP A 391 -5.35 10.45 14.01
C TRP A 391 -5.21 11.97 14.21
N PRO A 392 -3.99 12.51 14.38
CA PRO A 392 -3.78 13.92 14.68
C PRO A 392 -4.29 14.80 13.54
N ILE A 393 -5.02 15.86 13.89
CA ILE A 393 -5.45 16.89 12.94
C ILE A 393 -4.49 18.07 12.95
N THR A 394 -4.38 18.80 11.84
CA THR A 394 -3.50 19.96 11.74
C THR A 394 -3.92 21.08 12.68
N GLU A 395 -2.94 21.83 13.19
CA GLU A 395 -3.19 22.93 14.14
C GLU A 395 -4.12 24.00 13.55
N ASP A 396 -3.98 24.34 12.26
CA ASP A 396 -4.84 25.31 11.58
C ASP A 396 -6.30 24.85 11.53
N VAL A 397 -6.53 23.57 11.21
CA VAL A 397 -7.90 23.01 11.14
C VAL A 397 -8.49 22.86 12.54
N GLU A 398 -7.68 22.44 13.52
CA GLU A 398 -8.09 22.40 14.92
C GLU A 398 -8.50 23.78 15.44
N LYS A 399 -7.66 24.80 15.21
CA LYS A 399 -7.92 26.18 15.62
C LYS A 399 -9.21 26.70 14.98
N ARG A 400 -9.36 26.54 13.66
CA ARG A 400 -10.57 26.95 12.93
C ARG A 400 -11.81 26.26 13.47
N LEU A 401 -11.75 24.96 13.73
CA LEU A 401 -12.85 24.18 14.32
C LEU A 401 -13.26 24.72 15.69
N ARG A 402 -12.29 25.03 16.57
CA ARG A 402 -12.55 25.58 17.91
C ARG A 402 -13.16 26.97 17.84
N GLU A 403 -12.62 27.86 17.02
CA GLU A 403 -13.13 29.23 16.85
C GLU A 403 -14.57 29.25 16.31
N ASP A 404 -14.88 28.41 15.31
CA ASP A 404 -16.25 28.31 14.79
C ASP A 404 -17.21 27.70 15.81
N ALA A 405 -16.77 26.71 16.60
CA ALA A 405 -17.58 26.14 17.67
C ALA A 405 -17.90 27.18 18.76
N GLU A 406 -16.90 27.91 19.25
CA GLU A 406 -17.12 28.95 20.26
C GLU A 406 -18.01 30.08 19.75
N ARG A 407 -17.83 30.50 18.49
CA ARG A 407 -18.68 31.53 17.88
C ARG A 407 -20.14 31.09 17.84
N ARG A 408 -20.42 29.89 17.32
CA ARG A 408 -21.79 29.36 17.23
C ARG A 408 -22.43 29.14 18.60
N ALA A 409 -21.64 28.71 19.59
CA ALA A 409 -22.12 28.57 20.96
C ALA A 409 -22.57 29.93 21.54
N LYS A 410 -21.77 30.99 21.34
CA LYS A 410 -22.09 32.35 21.78
C LYS A 410 -23.32 32.92 21.06
N GLU A 411 -23.42 32.71 19.75
CA GLU A 411 -24.58 33.11 18.94
C GLU A 411 -25.87 32.40 19.40
N GLY A 412 -25.79 31.10 19.68
CA GLY A 412 -26.91 30.34 20.25
C GLY A 412 -27.36 30.85 21.62
N MET A 413 -26.41 31.16 22.52
CA MET A 413 -26.72 31.73 23.83
C MET A 413 -27.35 33.13 23.75
N LEU A 414 -26.98 33.94 22.76
CA LEU A 414 -27.60 35.24 22.52
C LEU A 414 -29.03 35.08 22.00
N SER A 415 -29.26 34.13 21.08
CA SER A 415 -30.59 33.81 20.55
C SER A 415 -31.56 33.24 21.59
N GLU A 416 -31.07 32.52 22.61
CA GLU A 416 -31.91 31.97 23.68
C GLU A 416 -32.26 33.01 24.76
N ARG A 417 -31.54 34.14 24.81
CA ARG A 417 -31.76 35.24 25.78
C ARG A 417 -32.67 36.35 25.25
N THR A 418 -32.85 36.43 23.93
CA THR A 418 -33.80 37.32 23.24
C THR A 418 -35.11 36.62 22.99
#